data_AF-A0A9X7TT07-F1
#
_entry.id   AF-A0A9X7TT07-F1
#
_cell.length_a   1.000
_cell.length_b   1.000
_cell.length_c   1.000
_cell.angle_alpha   90.00
_cell.angle_beta   90.00
_cell.angle_gamma   90.00
#
_symmetry.space_group_name_H-M   'P 1'
#
loop_
_entity.id
_entity.type
_entity.pdbx_description
1 polymer ?
#
loop_
_entity_poly.entity_id
_entity_poly.type
_entity_poly.pdbx_seq_one_letter_code
_entity_poly.pdbx_strand_id
1 'polypeptide(L)'
;MRRVISPNQIVHEGIMDFPRAMFRFTVNVLEGRKEIVIAVKGEYQGPLEFLAKSPMKKFLENFRDKVIAYYEKKQEAFTVQELFKKLSDDSKRKSIVAIIELDSKEFTLTFKDGKFEKVEGEDYNDFLTRLLTYPGFVKLLREEEIYEEEYESLDDLIQRLKEESKDKELEATVIIKDKSFKIVLKNGEVIYNDIDPKYKGKLKLIELNEK
;
A
#
# COMPACT_ATOMS: atom_id res chain seq x y z
N MET A 1 12.03 -9.96 -12.93
CA MET A 1 11.64 -10.72 -11.72
C MET A 1 10.14 -11.02 -11.82
N ARG A 2 9.66 -12.15 -11.32
CA ARG A 2 8.24 -12.56 -11.37
C ARG A 2 7.67 -12.67 -9.96
N ARG A 3 6.46 -12.16 -9.76
CA ARG A 3 5.68 -12.31 -8.52
C ARG A 3 4.40 -13.09 -8.81
N VAL A 4 4.08 -14.07 -7.97
CA VAL A 4 2.82 -14.82 -7.99
C VAL A 4 2.19 -14.71 -6.62
N ILE A 5 0.93 -14.26 -6.56
CA ILE A 5 0.15 -14.17 -5.32
C ILE A 5 -0.99 -15.18 -5.42
N SER A 6 -1.15 -15.96 -4.37
CA SER A 6 -2.23 -16.92 -4.14
C SER A 6 -2.78 -16.70 -2.73
N PRO A 7 -4.01 -17.16 -2.42
CA PRO A 7 -4.68 -16.84 -1.16
C PRO A 7 -3.84 -17.05 0.10
N ASN A 8 -3.02 -18.11 0.10
CA ASN A 8 -2.18 -18.51 1.24
C ASN A 8 -0.69 -18.53 0.89
N GLN A 9 -0.28 -17.94 -0.22
CA GLN A 9 1.08 -18.06 -0.72
C GLN A 9 1.51 -16.86 -1.57
N ILE A 10 2.70 -16.33 -1.33
CA ILE A 10 3.36 -15.35 -2.18
C ILE A 10 4.69 -15.94 -2.65
N VAL A 11 4.91 -15.96 -3.95
CA VAL A 11 6.16 -16.42 -4.58
C VAL A 11 6.82 -15.27 -5.32
N HIS A 12 8.07 -14.97 -4.99
CA HIS A 12 8.96 -14.10 -5.77
C HIS A 12 10.04 -14.97 -6.39
N GLU A 13 10.13 -15.01 -7.71
CA GLU A 13 11.18 -15.76 -8.41
C GLU A 13 11.88 -14.91 -9.47
N GLY A 14 13.15 -15.21 -9.71
CA GLY A 14 13.92 -14.54 -10.74
C GLY A 14 15.16 -15.31 -11.13
N ILE A 15 15.72 -14.89 -12.25
CA ILE A 15 16.98 -15.41 -12.78
C ILE A 15 17.95 -14.23 -12.79
N MET A 16 19.10 -14.39 -12.15
CA MET A 16 20.24 -13.50 -12.27
C MET A 16 21.01 -13.85 -13.54
N ASP A 17 21.52 -12.84 -14.25
CA ASP A 17 22.27 -13.06 -15.48
C ASP A 17 23.72 -13.52 -15.22
N PHE A 18 24.37 -13.03 -14.15
CA PHE A 18 25.73 -13.46 -13.78
C PHE A 18 26.02 -13.36 -12.26
N PRO A 19 26.49 -14.46 -11.60
CA PRO A 19 26.48 -15.83 -12.12
C PRO A 19 25.04 -16.25 -12.40
N ARG A 20 24.85 -17.00 -13.50
CA ARG A 20 23.50 -17.40 -13.91
C ARG A 20 22.88 -18.30 -12.83
N ALA A 21 21.91 -17.77 -12.10
CA ALA A 21 21.32 -18.43 -10.95
C ALA A 21 19.83 -18.10 -10.83
N MET A 22 19.03 -19.10 -10.47
CA MET A 22 17.64 -18.91 -10.09
C MET A 22 17.57 -18.62 -8.59
N PHE A 23 16.75 -17.65 -8.21
CA PHE A 23 16.30 -17.49 -6.83
C PHE A 23 14.77 -17.60 -6.78
N ARG A 24 14.26 -18.24 -5.73
CA ARG A 24 12.84 -18.24 -5.40
C ARG A 24 12.66 -17.98 -3.92
N PHE A 25 11.74 -17.09 -3.59
CA PHE A 25 11.30 -16.80 -2.24
C PHE A 25 9.82 -17.11 -2.15
N THR A 26 9.43 -17.98 -1.24
CA THR A 26 8.05 -18.39 -1.03
C THR A 26 7.65 -18.08 0.40
N VAL A 27 6.63 -17.26 0.57
CA VAL A 27 5.95 -17.02 1.84
C VAL A 27 4.65 -17.80 1.79
N ASN A 28 4.46 -18.76 2.69
CA ASN A 28 3.20 -19.45 2.89
C ASN A 28 2.57 -18.95 4.18
N VAL A 29 1.27 -18.68 4.14
CA VAL A 29 0.46 -18.33 5.31
C VAL A 29 -0.48 -19.51 5.56
N LEU A 30 -0.30 -20.19 6.69
CA LEU A 30 -1.14 -21.30 7.09
C LEU A 30 -2.01 -20.83 8.26
N GLU A 31 -3.32 -20.75 8.04
CA GLU A 31 -4.27 -20.43 9.09
C GLU A 31 -4.50 -21.67 9.96
N GLY A 32 -3.98 -21.63 11.19
CA GLY A 32 -4.32 -22.57 12.25
C GLY A 32 -5.56 -22.11 13.00
N ARG A 33 -6.22 -23.01 13.74
CA ARG A 33 -7.43 -22.70 14.52
C ARG A 33 -7.25 -21.63 15.61
N LYS A 34 -6.00 -21.33 16.01
CA LYS A 34 -5.66 -20.35 17.06
C LYS A 34 -4.42 -19.51 16.76
N GLU A 35 -3.76 -19.73 15.64
CA GLU A 35 -2.50 -19.08 15.30
C GLU A 35 -2.35 -19.00 13.78
N ILE A 36 -1.69 -17.94 13.31
CA ILE A 36 -1.27 -17.81 11.91
C ILE A 36 0.18 -18.27 11.84
N VAL A 37 0.45 -19.32 11.06
CA VAL A 37 1.80 -19.82 10.85
C VAL A 37 2.31 -19.28 9.51
N ILE A 38 3.33 -18.43 9.58
CA ILE A 38 4.01 -17.91 8.39
C ILE A 38 5.27 -18.74 8.14
N ALA A 39 5.29 -19.50 7.04
CA ALA A 39 6.43 -20.30 6.63
C ALA A 39 7.13 -19.66 5.43
N VAL A 40 8.40 -19.32 5.61
CA VAL A 40 9.19 -18.63 4.58
C VAL A 40 10.30 -19.54 4.07
N LYS A 41 10.37 -19.72 2.76
CA LYS A 41 11.34 -20.58 2.08
C LYS A 41 12.13 -19.77 1.05
N GLY A 42 13.45 -19.81 1.16
CA GLY A 42 14.37 -19.31 0.14
C GLY A 42 15.00 -20.49 -0.61
N GLU A 43 14.95 -20.46 -1.94
CA GLU A 43 15.60 -21.39 -2.85
C GLU A 43 16.60 -20.62 -3.70
N TYR A 44 17.79 -21.19 -3.88
CA TYR A 44 18.81 -20.67 -4.77
C TYR A 44 19.38 -21.85 -5.57
N GLN A 45 19.39 -21.74 -6.89
CA GLN A 45 19.91 -22.77 -7.78
C GLN A 45 20.86 -22.13 -8.79
N GLY A 46 22.16 -22.41 -8.67
CA GLY A 46 23.18 -21.84 -9.54
C GLY A 46 24.60 -22.01 -9.00
N PRO A 47 25.61 -21.44 -9.68
CA PRO A 47 26.97 -21.42 -9.17
C PRO A 47 27.00 -20.82 -7.77
N LEU A 48 27.86 -21.35 -6.89
CA LEU A 48 28.01 -20.86 -5.51
C LEU A 48 26.80 -21.09 -4.58
N GLU A 49 25.93 -22.07 -4.87
CA GLU A 49 24.80 -22.46 -4.00
C GLU A 49 25.24 -22.72 -2.55
N PHE A 50 26.44 -23.28 -2.35
CA PHE A 50 27.01 -23.49 -1.02
C PHE A 50 27.29 -22.19 -0.25
N LEU A 51 27.63 -21.09 -0.95
CA LEU A 51 27.83 -19.77 -0.35
C LEU A 51 26.50 -19.07 -0.08
N ALA A 52 25.46 -19.35 -0.87
CA ALA A 52 24.16 -18.70 -0.76
C ALA A 52 23.40 -19.08 0.53
N LYS A 53 23.73 -20.21 1.17
CA LYS A 53 23.05 -20.70 2.39
C LYS A 53 23.09 -19.70 3.55
N SER A 54 24.25 -19.10 3.84
CA SER A 54 24.40 -18.21 5.00
C SER A 54 23.71 -16.84 4.79
N PRO A 55 23.90 -16.14 3.66
CA PRO A 55 23.14 -14.93 3.35
C PRO A 55 21.63 -15.17 3.29
N MET A 56 21.19 -16.28 2.71
CA MET A 56 19.76 -16.62 2.64
C MET A 56 19.17 -16.83 4.03
N LYS A 57 19.88 -17.53 4.92
CA LYS A 57 19.45 -17.70 6.31
C LYS A 57 19.31 -16.35 7.04
N LYS A 58 20.31 -15.47 6.94
CA LYS A 58 20.25 -14.12 7.55
C LYS A 58 19.10 -13.28 6.99
N PHE A 59 18.84 -13.38 5.69
CA PHE A 59 17.72 -12.70 5.05
C PHE A 59 16.38 -13.21 5.59
N LEU A 60 16.21 -14.53 5.71
CA LEU A 60 15.01 -15.16 6.26
C LEU A 60 14.78 -14.79 7.73
N GLU A 61 15.84 -14.76 8.55
CA GLU A 61 15.78 -14.33 9.94
C GLU A 61 15.36 -12.86 10.05
N ASN A 62 16.00 -11.96 9.29
CA ASN A 62 15.63 -10.55 9.26
C ASN A 62 14.20 -10.31 8.73
N PHE A 63 13.77 -11.08 7.72
CA PHE A 63 12.40 -11.01 7.22
C PHE A 63 11.41 -11.44 8.31
N ARG A 64 11.67 -12.56 8.98
CA ARG A 64 10.88 -13.02 10.12
C ARG A 64 10.80 -11.93 11.19
N ASP A 65 11.94 -11.38 11.61
CA ASP A 65 11.99 -10.37 12.67
C ASP A 65 11.25 -9.09 12.27
N LYS A 66 11.29 -8.71 10.98
CA LYS A 66 10.51 -7.57 10.47
C LYS A 66 9.02 -7.85 10.41
N VAL A 67 8.62 -9.06 10.03
CA VAL A 67 7.20 -9.46 10.00
C VAL A 67 6.66 -9.55 11.41
N ILE A 68 7.39 -10.20 12.32
CA ILE A 68 7.09 -10.23 13.74
C ILE A 68 7.03 -8.80 14.27
N ALA A 69 8.04 -7.97 14.03
CA ALA A 69 8.02 -6.58 14.45
C ALA A 69 6.93 -5.76 13.74
N TYR A 70 6.42 -6.13 12.57
CA TYR A 70 5.30 -5.44 11.93
C TYR A 70 3.97 -5.78 12.63
N TYR A 71 3.79 -7.05 13.01
CA TYR A 71 2.61 -7.50 13.75
C TYR A 71 2.69 -7.22 15.27
N GLU A 72 3.89 -7.18 15.85
CA GLU A 72 4.18 -6.87 17.25
C GLU A 72 4.38 -5.36 17.47
N LYS A 73 4.92 -4.61 16.49
CA LYS A 73 4.83 -3.14 16.52
C LYS A 73 3.38 -2.75 16.22
N LYS A 74 2.67 -2.59 17.34
CA LYS A 74 1.76 -1.48 17.60
C LYS A 74 0.35 -1.63 17.03
N GLN A 75 -0.45 -2.46 17.70
CA GLN A 75 -1.73 -1.92 18.18
C GLN A 75 -1.40 -0.85 19.23
N GLU A 76 -1.00 0.34 18.78
CA GLU A 76 -0.83 1.47 19.69
C GLU A 76 -2.22 1.84 20.21
N ALA A 77 -2.41 1.63 21.50
CA ALA A 77 -3.57 2.09 22.23
C ALA A 77 -3.35 3.58 22.51
N PHE A 78 -4.09 4.44 21.82
CA PHE A 78 -4.05 5.88 21.97
C PHE A 78 -5.29 6.36 22.71
N THR A 79 -5.18 7.46 23.44
CA THR A 79 -6.38 8.27 23.69
C THR A 79 -6.91 8.81 22.35
N VAL A 80 -8.20 9.11 22.27
CA VAL A 80 -8.80 9.67 21.05
C VAL A 80 -8.06 10.92 20.56
N GLN A 81 -7.64 11.78 21.49
CA GLN A 81 -6.91 13.01 21.19
C GLN A 81 -5.53 12.74 20.59
N GLU A 82 -4.78 11.77 21.14
CA GLU A 82 -3.46 11.38 20.62
C GLU A 82 -3.56 10.77 19.23
N LEU A 83 -4.53 9.88 19.01
CA LEU A 83 -4.77 9.24 17.73
C LEU A 83 -5.08 10.29 16.65
N PHE A 84 -6.06 11.15 16.91
CA PHE A 84 -6.48 12.16 15.93
C PHE A 84 -5.39 13.18 15.65
N LYS A 85 -4.59 13.55 16.66
CA LYS A 85 -3.43 14.41 16.46
C LYS A 85 -2.41 13.74 15.55
N LYS A 86 -2.06 12.47 15.81
CA LYS A 86 -1.14 11.72 14.96
C LYS A 86 -1.65 11.62 13.52
N LEU A 87 -2.88 11.15 13.31
CA LEU A 87 -3.47 11.00 11.98
C LEU A 87 -3.62 12.34 11.24
N SER A 88 -3.92 13.42 11.96
CA SER A 88 -3.91 14.78 11.41
C SER A 88 -2.50 15.21 11.00
N ASP A 89 -1.50 14.98 11.85
CA ASP A 89 -0.10 15.33 11.53
C ASP A 89 0.43 14.55 10.32
N ASP A 90 0.13 13.25 10.24
CA ASP A 90 0.56 12.37 9.15
C ASP A 90 -0.14 12.70 7.82
N SER A 91 -1.36 13.24 7.86
CA SER A 91 -2.14 13.62 6.66
C SER A 91 -1.97 15.08 6.22
N LYS A 92 -1.08 15.87 6.82
CA LYS A 92 -0.95 17.33 6.53
C LYS A 92 -0.72 17.71 5.06
N ARG A 93 -0.26 16.79 4.23
CA ARG A 93 0.02 17.02 2.79
C ARG A 93 -0.36 15.82 1.91
N LYS A 94 -1.14 14.91 2.45
CA LYS A 94 -1.48 13.64 1.81
C LYS A 94 -2.78 13.09 2.34
N SER A 95 -3.40 12.22 1.57
CA SER A 95 -4.53 11.43 2.03
C SER A 95 -4.03 10.16 2.71
N ILE A 96 -4.61 9.81 3.84
CA ILE A 96 -4.36 8.52 4.52
C ILE A 96 -5.67 7.84 4.86
N VAL A 97 -5.68 6.51 4.80
CA VAL A 97 -6.71 5.66 5.38
C VAL A 97 -6.16 5.02 6.64
N ALA A 98 -6.87 5.18 7.74
CA ALA A 98 -6.55 4.54 9.02
C ALA A 98 -7.67 3.55 9.39
N ILE A 99 -7.28 2.33 9.73
CA ILE A 99 -8.20 1.33 10.29
C ILE A 99 -7.97 1.31 11.79
N ILE A 100 -9.03 1.54 12.56
CA ILE A 100 -8.98 1.62 14.03
C ILE A 100 -9.91 0.59 14.66
N GLU A 101 -9.59 0.15 15.88
CA GLU A 101 -10.49 -0.64 16.74
C GLU A 101 -11.03 0.24 17.87
N LEU A 102 -12.36 0.36 17.94
CA LEU A 102 -13.10 1.06 18.98
C LEU A 102 -14.25 0.15 19.44
N ASP A 103 -14.37 -0.11 20.75
CA ASP A 103 -15.41 -1.01 21.31
C ASP A 103 -15.47 -2.41 20.64
N SER A 104 -14.30 -2.99 20.33
CA SER A 104 -14.18 -4.27 19.62
C SER A 104 -14.84 -4.27 18.23
N LYS A 105 -15.01 -3.10 17.62
CA LYS A 105 -15.42 -2.93 16.21
C LYS A 105 -14.33 -2.19 15.45
N GLU A 106 -14.17 -2.57 14.19
CA GLU A 106 -13.24 -1.92 13.27
C GLU A 106 -13.92 -0.78 12.52
N PHE A 107 -13.21 0.33 12.37
CA PHE A 107 -13.65 1.49 11.60
C PHE A 107 -12.57 1.94 10.64
N THR A 108 -12.97 2.24 9.41
CA THR A 108 -12.09 2.82 8.38
C THR A 108 -12.28 4.33 8.36
N LEU A 109 -11.23 5.07 8.67
CA LEU A 109 -11.20 6.52 8.71
C LEU A 109 -10.39 7.06 7.54
N THR A 110 -10.84 8.14 6.92
CA THR A 110 -10.06 8.86 5.92
C THR A 110 -9.70 10.23 6.44
N PHE A 111 -8.41 10.54 6.37
CA PHE A 111 -7.88 11.86 6.65
C PHE A 111 -7.27 12.45 5.37
N LYS A 112 -7.50 13.74 5.13
CA LYS A 112 -6.95 14.50 4.01
C LYS A 112 -6.54 15.88 4.47
N ASP A 113 -5.33 16.30 4.10
CA ASP A 113 -4.78 17.62 4.43
C ASP A 113 -4.89 17.98 5.92
N GLY A 114 -4.66 16.99 6.78
CA GLY A 114 -4.71 17.12 8.23
C GLY A 114 -6.11 17.08 8.84
N LYS A 115 -7.16 16.82 8.05
CA LYS A 115 -8.55 16.81 8.52
C LYS A 115 -9.17 15.44 8.42
N PHE A 116 -10.04 15.12 9.37
CA PHE A 116 -10.86 13.93 9.34
C PHE A 116 -12.07 14.15 8.43
N GLU A 117 -12.11 13.45 7.30
CA GLU A 117 -13.09 13.66 6.23
C GLU A 117 -14.29 12.71 6.32
N LYS A 118 -14.03 11.40 6.53
CA LYS A 118 -15.09 10.39 6.54
C LYS A 118 -14.73 9.17 7.39
N VAL A 119 -15.78 8.50 7.87
CA VAL A 119 -15.75 7.13 8.38
C VAL A 119 -16.61 6.25 7.47
N GLU A 120 -16.16 5.04 7.17
CA GLU A 120 -16.93 4.11 6.34
C GLU A 120 -17.97 3.35 7.17
N GLY A 121 -19.19 3.23 6.63
CA GLY A 121 -20.25 2.40 7.21
C GLY A 121 -20.99 3.01 8.40
N GLU A 122 -20.69 4.25 8.79
CA GLU A 122 -21.38 4.97 9.87
C GLU A 122 -21.56 6.46 9.51
N ASP A 123 -22.58 7.10 10.09
CA ASP A 123 -22.72 8.55 9.98
C ASP A 123 -21.57 9.28 10.70
N TYR A 124 -21.07 10.33 10.08
CA TYR A 124 -19.91 11.09 10.57
C TYR A 124 -20.15 11.68 11.97
N ASN A 125 -21.33 12.24 12.23
CA ASN A 125 -21.62 12.90 13.50
C ASN A 125 -21.86 11.90 14.62
N ASP A 126 -22.52 10.77 14.31
CA ASP A 126 -22.73 9.68 15.25
C ASP A 126 -21.40 9.07 15.69
N PHE A 127 -20.50 8.84 14.73
CA PHE A 127 -19.17 8.33 15.00
C PHE A 127 -18.31 9.30 15.83
N LEU A 128 -18.32 10.60 15.51
CA LEU A 128 -17.63 11.61 16.32
C LEU A 128 -18.17 11.67 17.76
N THR A 129 -19.49 11.59 17.93
CA THR A 129 -20.11 11.60 19.26
C THR A 129 -19.64 10.38 20.06
N ARG A 130 -19.58 9.20 19.43
CA ARG A 130 -19.05 7.98 20.07
C ARG A 130 -17.59 8.15 20.48
N LEU A 131 -16.74 8.66 19.58
CA LEU A 131 -15.33 8.90 19.88
C LEU A 131 -15.14 9.87 21.04
N LEU A 132 -15.85 11.01 21.05
CA LEU A 132 -15.70 12.03 22.09
C LEU A 132 -16.21 11.57 23.46
N THR A 133 -17.15 10.63 23.49
CA THR A 133 -17.71 10.07 24.73
C THR A 133 -17.02 8.79 25.18
N TYR A 134 -16.12 8.24 24.36
CA TYR A 134 -15.42 6.99 24.66
C TYR A 134 -14.32 7.21 25.72
N PRO A 135 -14.41 6.56 26.89
CA PRO A 135 -13.48 6.77 28.00
C PRO A 135 -12.20 5.93 27.88
N GLY A 136 -12.12 5.04 26.89
CA GLY A 136 -11.04 4.06 26.75
C GLY A 136 -9.96 4.46 25.75
N PHE A 137 -9.07 3.51 25.49
CA PHE A 137 -8.07 3.63 24.43
C PHE A 137 -8.60 3.08 23.12
N VAL A 138 -8.23 3.75 22.03
CA VAL A 138 -8.51 3.36 20.66
C VAL A 138 -7.24 2.76 20.07
N LYS A 139 -7.36 1.63 19.40
CA LYS A 139 -6.19 1.01 18.77
C LYS A 139 -6.11 1.41 17.31
N LEU A 140 -4.95 1.88 16.87
CA LEU A 140 -4.65 1.97 15.44
C LEU A 140 -4.22 0.58 14.96
N LEU A 141 -5.00 -0.02 14.05
CA LEU A 141 -4.73 -1.34 13.50
C LEU A 141 -3.88 -1.24 12.23
N ARG A 142 -4.17 -0.26 11.37
CA ARG A 142 -3.47 -0.04 10.10
C ARG A 142 -3.51 1.44 9.73
N GLU A 143 -2.46 1.90 9.07
CA GLU A 143 -2.38 3.23 8.45
C GLU A 143 -1.77 3.06 7.07
N GLU A 144 -2.45 3.57 6.05
CA GLU A 144 -2.00 3.51 4.66
C GLU A 144 -2.10 4.88 4.01
N GLU A 145 -1.08 5.25 3.27
CA GLU A 145 -1.09 6.43 2.42
C GLU A 145 -1.90 6.14 1.16
N ILE A 146 -2.89 6.97 0.89
CA ILE A 146 -3.59 6.96 -0.39
C ILE A 146 -2.81 7.89 -1.30
N TYR A 147 -2.29 7.33 -2.38
CA TYR A 147 -1.76 8.13 -3.47
C TYR A 147 -2.95 8.75 -4.22
N GLU A 148 -3.43 9.93 -3.79
CA GLU A 148 -4.52 10.66 -4.44
C GLU A 148 -4.07 12.08 -4.77
N GLU A 149 -3.76 12.33 -6.04
CA GLU A 149 -3.43 13.66 -6.54
C GLU A 149 -4.54 14.19 -7.46
N GLU A 150 -5.05 15.37 -7.16
CA GLU A 150 -6.06 16.05 -7.98
C GLU A 150 -5.40 16.93 -9.04
N TYR A 151 -5.89 16.82 -10.27
CA TYR A 151 -5.47 17.63 -11.41
C TYR A 151 -6.67 18.37 -11.98
N GLU A 152 -6.47 19.66 -12.32
CA GLU A 152 -7.50 20.52 -12.89
C GLU A 152 -7.82 20.17 -14.35
N SER A 153 -6.87 19.52 -15.05
CA SER A 153 -7.04 19.09 -16.44
C SER A 153 -6.27 17.80 -16.76
N LEU A 154 -6.69 17.13 -17.85
CA LEU A 154 -6.00 15.96 -18.39
C LEU A 154 -4.60 16.31 -18.93
N ASP A 155 -4.46 17.51 -19.50
CA ASP A 155 -3.19 17.98 -20.05
C ASP A 155 -2.14 18.16 -18.94
N ASP A 156 -2.53 18.72 -17.79
CA ASP A 156 -1.63 18.89 -16.64
C ASP A 156 -1.13 17.53 -16.12
N LEU A 157 -2.04 16.57 -15.97
CA LEU A 157 -1.69 15.21 -15.56
C LEU A 157 -0.73 14.57 -16.57
N ILE A 158 -1.07 14.62 -17.86
CA ILE A 158 -0.25 14.01 -18.91
C ILE A 158 1.14 14.64 -18.94
N GLN A 159 1.26 15.96 -18.79
CA GLN A 159 2.56 16.64 -18.79
C GLN A 159 3.43 16.14 -17.63
N ARG A 160 2.89 16.08 -16.40
CA ARG A 160 3.60 15.54 -15.24
C ARG A 160 4.02 14.09 -15.47
N LEU A 161 3.10 13.24 -15.96
CA LEU A 161 3.39 11.82 -16.19
C LEU A 161 4.47 11.62 -17.28
N LYS A 162 4.51 12.48 -18.30
CA LYS A 162 5.55 12.46 -19.33
C LYS A 162 6.92 12.81 -18.75
N GLU A 163 6.99 13.78 -17.85
CA GLU A 163 8.24 14.15 -17.19
C GLU A 163 8.78 13.01 -16.31
N GLU A 164 7.89 12.29 -15.63
CA GLU A 164 8.26 11.19 -14.73
C GLU A 164 8.55 9.87 -15.46
N SER A 165 7.98 9.67 -16.65
CA SER A 165 8.19 8.46 -17.48
C SER A 165 9.36 8.57 -18.47
N LYS A 166 10.20 9.62 -18.40
CA LYS A 166 11.29 9.86 -19.37
C LYS A 166 12.19 8.65 -19.62
N ASP A 167 12.49 7.89 -18.57
CA ASP A 167 13.42 6.74 -18.62
C ASP A 167 12.78 5.42 -18.18
N LYS A 168 11.44 5.37 -18.08
CA LYS A 168 10.70 4.21 -17.54
C LYS A 168 9.31 4.06 -18.12
N GLU A 169 8.70 2.90 -17.87
CA GLU A 169 7.29 2.64 -18.15
C GLU A 169 6.46 2.91 -16.90
N LEU A 170 5.46 3.79 -17.01
CA LEU A 170 4.53 4.16 -15.94
C LEU A 170 3.11 3.76 -16.32
N GLU A 171 2.39 3.20 -15.35
CA GLU A 171 0.97 2.92 -15.43
C GLU A 171 0.24 3.72 -14.34
N ALA A 172 -0.64 4.61 -14.76
CA ALA A 172 -1.43 5.48 -13.90
C ALA A 172 -2.90 5.05 -13.92
N THR A 173 -3.52 4.96 -12.74
CA THR A 173 -4.97 4.77 -12.58
C THR A 173 -5.61 6.09 -12.17
N VAL A 174 -6.61 6.54 -12.93
CA VAL A 174 -7.23 7.86 -12.78
C VAL A 174 -8.74 7.71 -12.59
N ILE A 175 -9.32 8.41 -11.62
CA ILE A 175 -10.77 8.49 -11.42
C ILE A 175 -11.33 9.78 -12.02
N ILE A 176 -12.36 9.64 -12.85
CA ILE A 176 -13.21 10.73 -13.34
C ILE A 176 -14.68 10.36 -13.04
N LYS A 177 -15.38 11.18 -12.24
CA LYS A 177 -16.80 10.98 -11.90
C LYS A 177 -17.10 9.53 -11.49
N ASP A 178 -16.30 9.00 -10.57
CA ASP A 178 -16.40 7.64 -10.01
C ASP A 178 -16.12 6.49 -10.99
N LYS A 179 -15.61 6.79 -12.19
CA LYS A 179 -15.12 5.79 -13.14
C LYS A 179 -13.59 5.78 -13.18
N SER A 180 -13.02 4.58 -13.17
CA SER A 180 -11.59 4.36 -13.29
C SER A 180 -11.17 4.30 -14.76
N PHE A 181 -10.06 4.96 -15.04
CA PHE A 181 -9.40 5.07 -16.33
C PHE A 181 -7.92 4.76 -16.15
N LYS A 182 -7.25 4.38 -17.23
CA LYS A 182 -5.87 3.96 -17.24
C LYS A 182 -5.08 4.72 -18.28
N ILE A 183 -3.94 5.24 -17.86
CA ILE A 183 -2.96 5.88 -18.72
C ILE A 183 -1.65 5.10 -18.61
N VAL A 184 -1.08 4.68 -19.73
CA VAL A 184 0.23 4.03 -19.78
C VAL A 184 1.19 4.91 -20.58
N LEU A 185 2.32 5.22 -19.97
CA LEU A 185 3.40 5.99 -20.59
C LEU A 185 4.68 5.18 -20.61
N LYS A 186 5.51 5.43 -21.62
CA LYS A 186 6.86 4.85 -21.72
C LYS A 186 7.78 5.84 -22.38
N ASN A 187 8.93 6.07 -21.76
CA ASN A 187 9.96 6.96 -22.28
C ASN A 187 9.41 8.37 -22.62
N GLY A 188 8.51 8.89 -21.78
CA GLY A 188 7.88 10.20 -21.98
C GLY A 188 6.77 10.24 -23.04
N GLU A 189 6.36 9.11 -23.61
CA GLU A 189 5.29 9.03 -24.59
C GLU A 189 4.06 8.29 -24.04
N VAL A 190 2.86 8.75 -24.40
CA VAL A 190 1.60 8.09 -24.03
C VAL A 190 1.36 6.93 -24.99
N ILE A 191 1.43 5.70 -24.48
CA ILE A 191 1.15 4.48 -25.25
C ILE A 191 -0.34 4.16 -25.22
N TYR A 192 -0.99 4.40 -24.08
CA TYR A 192 -2.40 4.09 -23.89
C TYR A 192 -3.06 5.16 -23.03
N ASN A 193 -4.25 5.58 -23.42
CA ASN A 193 -5.09 6.48 -22.65
C ASN A 193 -6.55 6.20 -23.05
N ASP A 194 -7.36 5.73 -22.10
CA ASP A 194 -8.79 5.47 -22.30
C ASP A 194 -9.70 6.60 -21.79
N ILE A 195 -9.12 7.72 -21.39
CA ILE A 195 -9.85 8.96 -21.10
C ILE A 195 -10.17 9.65 -22.42
N ASP A 196 -11.41 10.13 -22.56
CA ASP A 196 -11.81 10.97 -23.70
C ASP A 196 -10.85 12.18 -23.81
N PRO A 197 -10.10 12.34 -24.93
CA PRO A 197 -9.18 13.46 -25.11
C PRO A 197 -9.86 14.83 -25.08
N LYS A 198 -11.19 14.88 -25.23
CA LYS A 198 -11.99 16.10 -25.12
C LYS A 198 -12.51 16.35 -23.71
N TYR A 199 -12.20 15.47 -22.76
CA TYR A 199 -12.59 15.65 -21.37
C TYR A 199 -12.00 16.94 -20.82
N LYS A 200 -12.87 17.81 -20.31
CA LYS A 200 -12.50 19.03 -19.60
C LYS A 200 -13.13 18.98 -18.23
N GLY A 201 -12.32 18.71 -17.22
CA GLY A 201 -12.74 18.63 -15.83
C GLY A 201 -11.65 18.08 -14.93
N LYS A 202 -11.95 18.08 -13.63
CA LYS A 202 -11.04 17.58 -12.59
C LYS A 202 -10.93 16.06 -12.64
N LEU A 203 -9.75 15.57 -12.34
CA LEU A 203 -9.45 14.15 -12.32
C LEU A 203 -8.49 13.82 -11.19
N LYS A 204 -8.62 12.59 -10.68
CA LYS A 204 -7.90 12.11 -9.49
C LYS A 204 -6.98 10.98 -9.91
N LEU A 205 -5.68 11.19 -9.82
CA LEU A 205 -4.70 10.12 -9.96
C LEU A 205 -4.67 9.33 -8.64
N ILE A 206 -5.08 8.06 -8.67
CA ILE A 206 -5.23 7.22 -7.47
C ILE A 206 -4.18 6.12 -7.34
N GLU A 207 -3.41 5.88 -8.40
CA GLU A 207 -2.37 4.87 -8.44
C GLU A 207 -1.33 5.24 -9.50
N LEU A 208 -0.05 5.04 -9.20
CA LEU A 208 1.05 5.21 -10.14
C LEU A 208 2.06 4.07 -9.95
N ASN A 209 2.12 3.17 -10.91
CA ASN A 209 2.96 1.98 -10.89
C ASN A 209 4.10 2.10 -11.91
N GLU A 210 5.31 1.72 -11.51
CA GLU A 210 6.45 1.54 -12.40
C GLU A 210 6.50 0.07 -12.89
N LYS A 211 6.67 -0.14 -14.20
CA LYS A 211 6.71 -1.46 -14.83
C LYS A 211 8.10 -1.89 -15.27
#